data_AF-A0A8H7Z4X1-F1
#
_entry.id   AF-A0A8H7Z4X1-F1
#
_cell.length_a   1.000
_cell.length_b   1.000
_cell.length_c   1.000
_cell.angle_alpha   90.00
_cell.angle_beta   90.00
_cell.angle_gamma   90.00
#
_symmetry.space_group_name_H-M   'P 1'
#
loop_
_entity.id
_entity.type
_entity.pdbx_description
1 polymer ?
#
loop_
_entity_poly.entity_id
_entity_poly.type
_entity_poly.pdbx_seq_one_letter_code
_entity_poly.pdbx_strand_id
1 'polypeptide(L)'
;MNLATQQQLSMLTKTKLHKFLLNRSITLSSAEDKEEDMRAELQYATKRATLYTKLASQEEEIRKLVASHCGLASPDLVQVPNMIDQDNNLVWRHGSFNVCIPVHINNSGRSLPAKMAFRVPLPYKIGEEAFPGNAEEKVRSEAATYIWINENCPDIPIPKLQGFGVPGSLSFFEPSFVSL
;
A
#
# COMPACT_ATOMS: atom_id res chain seq x y z
N MET A 1 10.93 -45.21 37.83
CA MET A 1 10.71 -43.85 37.26
C MET A 1 9.36 -43.39 37.76
N ASN A 2 9.32 -42.37 38.62
CA ASN A 2 8.09 -41.97 39.31
C ASN A 2 7.27 -41.01 38.44
N LEU A 3 5.94 -40.98 38.63
CA LEU A 3 5.04 -40.05 37.92
C LEU A 3 5.47 -38.58 38.03
N ALA A 4 6.12 -38.20 39.14
CA ALA A 4 6.69 -36.87 39.33
C ALA A 4 7.76 -36.52 38.27
N THR A 5 8.58 -37.50 37.86
CA THR A 5 9.63 -37.33 36.84
C THR A 5 9.02 -37.23 35.43
N GLN A 6 7.90 -37.91 35.18
CA GLN A 6 7.13 -37.83 33.93
C GLN A 6 6.35 -36.50 33.81
N GLN A 7 5.82 -35.98 34.93
CA GLN A 7 5.21 -34.65 34.98
C GLN A 7 6.25 -33.53 34.80
N GLN A 8 7.45 -33.66 35.38
CA GLN A 8 8.55 -32.70 35.16
C GLN A 8 9.09 -32.73 33.73
N LEU A 9 9.12 -33.90 33.06
CA LEU A 9 9.43 -33.99 31.62
C LEU A 9 8.30 -33.48 30.72
N SER A 10 7.03 -33.54 31.15
CA SER A 10 5.90 -32.91 30.44
C SER A 10 5.87 -31.38 30.56
N MET A 11 6.52 -30.83 31.59
CA MET A 11 6.72 -29.39 31.80
C MET A 11 8.02 -28.85 31.18
N LEU A 12 8.89 -29.71 30.65
CA LEU A 12 10.01 -29.32 29.81
C LEU A 12 9.48 -28.88 28.43
N THR A 13 8.98 -27.64 28.43
CA THR A 13 8.81 -26.74 27.29
C THR A 13 8.21 -27.38 26.04
N LYS A 14 6.88 -27.45 25.97
CA LYS A 14 6.18 -27.31 24.69
C LYS A 14 6.55 -25.93 24.15
N THR A 15 7.62 -25.84 23.36
CA THR A 15 8.00 -24.64 22.64
C THR A 15 6.77 -24.21 21.84
N LYS A 16 6.15 -23.09 22.23
CA LYS A 16 4.95 -22.62 21.54
C LYS A 16 5.37 -22.31 20.11
N LEU A 17 4.75 -22.96 19.13
CA LEU A 17 5.04 -22.70 17.74
C LEU A 17 4.59 -21.27 17.42
N HIS A 18 5.53 -20.43 17.01
CA HIS A 18 5.26 -19.07 16.56
C HIS A 18 5.19 -19.04 15.04
N LYS A 19 4.24 -18.29 14.52
CA LYS A 19 4.20 -17.84 13.13
C LYS A 19 4.44 -16.33 13.08
N PHE A 20 4.95 -15.84 11.96
CA PHE A 20 5.20 -14.41 11.76
C PHE A 20 4.12 -13.79 10.89
N LEU A 21 3.56 -12.68 11.37
CA LEU A 21 2.70 -11.76 10.64
C LEU A 21 3.55 -10.59 10.13
N LEU A 22 2.93 -9.58 9.51
CA LEU A 22 3.66 -8.43 8.96
C LEU A 22 4.45 -7.62 10.01
N ASN A 23 3.94 -7.53 11.24
CA ASN A 23 4.47 -6.65 12.28
C ASN A 23 4.69 -7.33 13.65
N ARG A 24 4.36 -8.62 13.79
CA ARG A 24 4.46 -9.36 15.05
C ARG A 24 4.55 -10.86 14.80
N SER A 25 4.94 -11.62 15.82
CA SER A 25 4.74 -13.07 15.83
C SER A 25 3.45 -13.41 16.59
N ILE A 26 2.90 -14.59 16.34
CA ILE A 26 1.68 -15.09 16.99
C ILE A 26 1.76 -16.59 17.24
N THR A 27 1.21 -17.07 18.35
CA THR A 27 1.02 -18.50 18.64
C THR A 27 -0.37 -18.95 18.22
N LEU A 28 -0.56 -20.26 18.02
CA LEU A 28 -1.89 -20.80 17.71
C LEU A 28 -2.94 -20.41 18.76
N SER A 29 -2.64 -20.59 20.05
CA SER A 29 -3.58 -20.23 21.13
C SER A 29 -3.97 -18.75 21.12
N SER A 30 -3.04 -17.86 20.78
CA SER A 30 -3.35 -16.42 20.70
C SER A 30 -4.10 -16.07 19.42
N ALA A 31 -3.99 -16.87 18.37
CA ALA A 31 -4.69 -16.68 17.11
C ALA A 31 -6.15 -17.11 17.20
N GLU A 32 -6.45 -18.13 18.01
CA GLU A 32 -7.82 -18.60 18.29
C GLU A 32 -8.68 -17.52 18.99
N ASP A 33 -8.03 -16.62 19.74
CA ASP A 33 -8.68 -15.50 20.43
C ASP A 33 -8.81 -14.23 19.55
N LYS A 34 -8.46 -14.28 18.26
CA LYS A 34 -8.55 -13.13 17.35
C LYS A 34 -9.85 -13.13 16.56
N GLU A 35 -10.42 -11.94 16.40
CA GLU A 35 -11.59 -11.73 15.53
C GLU A 35 -11.18 -11.74 14.05
N GLU A 36 -9.94 -11.32 13.75
CA GLU A 36 -9.43 -11.30 12.38
C GLU A 36 -9.18 -12.71 11.83
N ASP A 37 -9.34 -12.88 10.51
CA ASP A 37 -8.94 -14.12 9.84
C ASP A 37 -7.41 -14.26 9.83
N MET A 38 -6.90 -14.95 10.85
CA MET A 38 -5.48 -15.18 11.01
C MET A 38 -4.89 -16.04 9.88
N ARG A 39 -5.69 -16.84 9.17
CA ARG A 39 -5.21 -17.60 8.00
C ARG A 39 -4.89 -16.67 6.85
N ALA A 40 -5.72 -15.65 6.64
CA ALA A 40 -5.46 -14.60 5.67
C ALA A 40 -4.23 -13.76 6.08
N GLU A 41 -4.15 -13.33 7.35
CA GLU A 41 -3.02 -12.52 7.83
C GLU A 41 -1.65 -13.21 7.65
N LEU A 42 -1.60 -14.53 7.87
CA LEU A 42 -0.38 -15.32 7.67
C LEU A 42 0.14 -15.28 6.22
N GLN A 43 -0.71 -15.01 5.25
CA GLN A 43 -0.33 -14.91 3.84
C GLN A 43 0.16 -13.51 3.46
N TYR A 44 -0.08 -12.49 4.30
CA TYR A 44 0.17 -11.09 3.93
C TYR A 44 1.64 -10.81 3.63
N ALA A 45 2.58 -11.45 4.32
CA ALA A 45 4.00 -11.25 4.06
C ALA A 45 4.38 -11.66 2.62
N THR A 46 3.93 -12.84 2.18
CA THR A 46 4.16 -13.34 0.83
C THR A 46 3.41 -12.50 -0.21
N LYS A 47 2.12 -12.23 0.01
CA LYS A 47 1.32 -11.42 -0.92
C LYS A 47 1.87 -10.00 -1.07
N ARG A 48 2.37 -9.40 0.02
CA ARG A 48 3.06 -8.10 -0.01
C ARG A 48 4.34 -8.16 -0.84
N ALA A 49 5.17 -9.17 -0.63
CA ALA A 49 6.40 -9.34 -1.41
C ALA A 49 6.10 -9.47 -2.91
N THR A 50 5.12 -10.30 -3.29
CA THR A 50 4.68 -10.44 -4.69
C THR A 50 4.19 -9.11 -5.27
N LEU A 51 3.35 -8.38 -4.54
CA LEU A 51 2.85 -7.08 -4.99
C LEU A 51 3.98 -6.07 -5.16
N TYR A 52 4.92 -6.01 -4.22
CA TYR A 52 6.02 -5.05 -4.24
C TYR A 52 6.98 -5.32 -5.40
N THR A 53 7.32 -6.59 -5.65
CA THR A 53 8.11 -7.00 -6.82
C THR A 53 7.41 -6.61 -8.11
N LYS A 54 6.09 -6.83 -8.20
CA LYS A 54 5.30 -6.42 -9.38
C LYS A 54 5.35 -4.91 -9.59
N LEU A 55 5.07 -4.12 -8.55
CA LEU A 55 5.11 -2.66 -8.64
C LEU A 55 6.51 -2.15 -9.01
N ALA A 56 7.58 -2.74 -8.47
CA ALA A 56 8.95 -2.37 -8.80
C ALA A 56 9.27 -2.66 -10.28
N SER A 57 8.77 -3.77 -10.82
CA SER A 57 8.90 -4.08 -12.26
C SER A 57 8.10 -3.15 -13.18
N GLN A 58 7.18 -2.36 -12.63
CA GLN A 58 6.29 -1.44 -13.36
C GLN A 58 6.68 0.04 -13.17
N GLU A 59 7.91 0.31 -12.73
CA GLU A 59 8.40 1.67 -12.48
C GLU A 59 8.15 2.62 -13.67
N GLU A 60 8.47 2.17 -14.89
CA GLU A 60 8.30 2.98 -16.10
C GLU A 60 6.83 3.33 -16.37
N GLU A 61 5.91 2.41 -16.10
CA GLU A 61 4.47 2.67 -16.24
C GLU A 61 3.96 3.62 -15.15
N ILE A 62 4.48 3.52 -13.92
CA ILE A 62 4.19 4.47 -12.85
C ILE A 62 4.68 5.88 -13.25
N ARG A 63 5.88 6.00 -13.81
CA ARG A 63 6.44 7.27 -14.31
C ARG A 63 5.55 7.88 -15.40
N LYS A 64 5.14 7.09 -16.38
CA LYS A 64 4.22 7.52 -17.46
C LYS A 64 2.87 7.98 -16.92
N LEU A 65 2.27 7.21 -16.01
CA LEU A 65 1.00 7.56 -15.39
C LEU A 65 1.11 8.87 -14.63
N VAL A 66 2.12 9.03 -13.76
CA VAL A 66 2.32 10.27 -13.01
C VAL A 66 2.57 11.44 -13.95
N ALA A 67 3.40 11.28 -14.98
CA ALA A 67 3.66 12.33 -15.95
C ALA A 67 2.38 12.78 -16.66
N SER A 68 1.55 11.84 -17.10
CA SER A 68 0.26 12.14 -17.70
C SER A 68 -0.66 12.85 -16.71
N HIS A 69 -0.78 12.35 -15.48
CA HIS A 69 -1.63 12.94 -14.44
C HIS A 69 -1.23 14.36 -14.03
N CYS A 70 0.04 14.73 -14.26
CA CYS A 70 0.58 16.05 -13.96
C CYS A 70 0.80 16.92 -15.20
N GLY A 71 0.34 16.51 -16.39
CA GLY A 71 0.53 17.28 -17.63
C GLY A 71 1.99 17.50 -18.02
N LEU A 72 2.88 16.60 -17.62
CA LEU A 72 4.31 16.67 -17.91
C LEU A 72 4.59 16.21 -19.34
N ALA A 73 5.48 16.93 -20.03
CA ALA A 73 5.84 16.61 -21.42
C ALA A 73 6.61 15.28 -21.57
N SER A 74 7.26 14.80 -20.50
CA SER A 74 8.01 13.54 -20.52
C SER A 74 7.99 12.83 -19.16
N PRO A 75 7.89 11.49 -19.13
CA PRO A 75 8.15 10.66 -17.94
C PRO A 75 9.55 10.82 -17.34
N ASP A 76 10.52 11.37 -18.08
CA ASP A 76 11.88 11.69 -17.59
C ASP A 76 11.93 12.77 -16.51
N LEU A 77 10.85 13.54 -16.40
CA LEU A 77 10.67 14.49 -15.32
C LEU A 77 10.20 13.81 -14.03
N VAL A 78 9.82 12.53 -14.06
CA VAL A 78 9.32 11.79 -12.91
C VAL A 78 10.38 10.80 -12.44
N GLN A 79 10.76 10.92 -11.17
CA GLN A 79 11.65 9.97 -10.49
C GLN A 79 10.88 9.16 -9.45
N VAL A 80 10.97 7.84 -9.57
CA VAL A 80 10.46 6.88 -8.59
C VAL A 80 11.69 6.22 -7.95
N PRO A 81 11.90 6.34 -6.63
CA PRO A 81 13.03 5.68 -6.00
C PRO A 81 12.80 4.18 -5.94
N ASN A 82 13.90 3.44 -6.00
CA ASN A 82 13.92 2.02 -5.71
C ASN A 82 13.23 1.73 -4.37
N MET A 83 12.60 0.56 -4.29
CA MET A 83 11.92 0.10 -3.07
C MET A 83 12.86 0.11 -1.86
N ILE A 84 14.12 -0.29 -2.07
CA ILE A 84 15.19 -0.30 -1.08
C ILE A 84 16.23 0.75 -1.48
N ASP A 85 16.63 1.61 -0.55
CA ASP A 85 17.70 2.60 -0.79
C ASP A 85 19.11 2.00 -0.64
N GLN A 86 20.14 2.81 -0.88
CA GLN A 86 21.54 2.42 -0.75
C GLN A 86 21.93 1.96 0.67
N ASP A 87 21.16 2.36 1.69
CA ASP A 87 21.39 2.04 3.09
C ASP A 87 20.55 0.83 3.55
N ASN A 88 19.97 0.08 2.59
CA ASN A 88 19.13 -1.09 2.78
C ASN A 88 17.82 -0.81 3.55
N ASN A 89 17.30 0.42 3.48
CA ASN A 89 16.02 0.78 4.09
C ASN A 89 14.87 0.68 3.09
N LEU A 90 13.73 0.20 3.57
CA LEU A 90 12.49 0.21 2.81
C LEU A 90 11.95 1.65 2.71
N VAL A 91 12.06 2.24 1.51
CA VAL A 91 11.67 3.62 1.22
C VAL A 91 10.16 3.73 1.01
N TRP A 92 9.57 2.71 0.37
CA TRP A 92 8.14 2.66 0.14
C TRP A 92 7.40 2.50 1.45
N ARG A 93 6.42 3.38 1.69
CA ARG A 93 5.63 3.36 2.92
C ARG A 93 4.36 2.57 2.70
N HIS A 94 3.81 1.99 3.75
CA HIS A 94 2.47 1.43 3.66
C HIS A 94 1.67 1.76 4.92
N GLY A 95 0.39 2.02 4.71
CA GLY A 95 -0.59 2.07 5.78
C GLY A 95 -1.24 0.70 5.99
N SER A 96 -2.43 0.73 6.56
CA SER A 96 -3.25 -0.47 6.68
C SER A 96 -3.70 -0.98 5.32
N PHE A 97 -4.17 -0.12 4.41
CA PHE A 97 -4.84 -0.56 3.17
C PHE A 97 -4.19 -0.09 1.86
N ASN A 98 -3.15 0.73 1.93
CA ASN A 98 -2.47 1.28 0.75
C ASN A 98 -0.95 1.16 0.92
N VAL A 99 -0.24 0.86 -0.16
CA VAL A 99 1.18 1.21 -0.31
C VAL A 99 1.27 2.62 -0.89
N CYS A 100 2.30 3.34 -0.49
CA CYS A 100 2.60 4.71 -0.88
C CYS A 100 4.02 4.74 -1.43
N ILE A 101 4.12 4.86 -2.75
CA ILE A 101 5.37 4.99 -3.48
C ILE A 101 5.68 6.49 -3.58
N PRO A 102 6.77 6.99 -2.96
CA PRO A 102 7.15 8.39 -3.10
C PRO A 102 7.57 8.67 -4.53
N VAL A 103 7.18 9.83 -5.07
CA VAL A 103 7.51 10.26 -6.43
C VAL A 103 8.05 11.68 -6.38
N HIS A 104 9.09 11.95 -7.15
CA HIS A 104 9.69 13.27 -7.28
C HIS A 104 9.50 13.80 -8.69
N ILE A 105 9.07 15.05 -8.81
CA ILE A 105 8.98 15.75 -10.10
C ILE A 105 10.18 16.70 -10.21
N ASN A 106 11.03 16.44 -11.20
CA ASN A 106 12.10 17.34 -11.59
C ASN A 106 11.53 18.54 -12.34
N ASN A 107 12.11 19.72 -12.09
CA ASN A 107 11.67 20.96 -12.72
C ASN A 107 10.17 21.22 -12.54
N SER A 108 9.62 20.86 -11.38
CA SER A 108 8.25 21.22 -11.02
C SER A 108 8.12 22.73 -11.12
N GLY A 109 7.44 23.23 -12.17
CA GLY A 109 7.14 24.65 -12.30
C GLY A 109 6.36 25.16 -11.09
N ARG A 110 5.95 26.44 -11.09
CA ARG A 110 5.30 27.05 -9.92
C ARG A 110 3.99 26.37 -9.46
N SER A 111 3.36 25.52 -10.28
CA SER A 111 2.06 24.89 -9.98
C SER A 111 2.13 23.48 -9.39
N LEU A 112 3.20 22.72 -9.62
CA LEU A 112 3.28 21.31 -9.20
C LEU A 112 4.15 21.13 -7.95
N PRO A 113 3.75 20.25 -7.00
CA PRO A 113 4.61 19.90 -5.89
C PRO A 113 5.81 19.07 -6.38
N ALA A 114 7.01 19.37 -5.87
CA ALA A 114 8.22 18.61 -6.19
C ALA A 114 8.18 17.15 -5.68
N LYS A 115 7.33 16.85 -4.68
CA LYS A 115 7.16 15.52 -4.09
C LYS A 115 5.69 15.15 -4.03
N MET A 116 5.40 13.91 -4.41
CA MET A 116 4.05 13.33 -4.41
C MET A 116 4.08 11.89 -3.91
N ALA A 117 2.88 11.35 -3.68
CA ALA A 117 2.67 9.97 -3.27
C ALA A 117 1.81 9.26 -4.31
N PHE A 118 2.37 8.26 -4.98
CA PHE A 118 1.60 7.32 -5.80
C PHE A 118 1.07 6.21 -4.90
N ARG A 119 -0.25 6.18 -4.71
CA ARG A 119 -0.92 5.29 -3.75
C ARG A 119 -1.60 4.14 -4.48
N VAL A 120 -1.36 2.92 -4.02
CA VAL A 120 -1.95 1.70 -4.58
C VAL A 120 -2.63 0.92 -3.45
N PRO A 121 -3.91 0.52 -3.60
CA PRO A 121 -4.56 -0.39 -2.67
C PRO A 121 -3.77 -1.68 -2.46
N LEU A 122 -3.86 -2.26 -1.26
CA LEU A 122 -3.28 -3.55 -0.92
C LEU A 122 -4.34 -4.64 -1.15
N PRO A 123 -4.35 -5.35 -2.31
CA PRO A 123 -5.48 -6.22 -2.70
C PRO A 123 -5.73 -7.33 -1.67
N TYR A 124 -4.66 -7.83 -1.06
CA TYR A 124 -4.69 -8.88 -0.04
C TYR A 124 -5.32 -8.45 1.30
N LYS A 125 -5.56 -7.15 1.51
CA LYS A 125 -6.21 -6.61 2.72
C LYS A 125 -7.62 -6.08 2.50
N ILE A 126 -8.07 -6.01 1.24
CA ILE A 126 -9.40 -5.53 0.88
C ILE A 126 -10.25 -6.63 0.25
N GLY A 127 -9.77 -7.88 0.26
CA GLY A 127 -10.53 -9.03 -0.23
C GLY A 127 -10.66 -9.09 -1.75
N GLU A 128 -9.83 -8.39 -2.53
CA GLU A 128 -9.94 -8.31 -4.00
C GLU A 128 -9.93 -9.69 -4.68
N GLU A 129 -9.16 -10.65 -4.15
CA GLU A 129 -9.08 -12.01 -4.71
C GLU A 129 -10.39 -12.79 -4.52
N ALA A 130 -11.08 -12.57 -3.40
CA ALA A 130 -12.36 -13.22 -3.11
C ALA A 130 -13.55 -12.47 -3.74
N PHE A 131 -13.43 -11.15 -3.85
CA PHE A 131 -14.47 -10.23 -4.33
C PHE A 131 -13.83 -9.21 -5.28
N PRO A 132 -13.69 -9.56 -6.57
CA PRO A 132 -13.12 -8.66 -7.57
C PRO A 132 -13.91 -7.35 -7.67
N GLY A 133 -13.20 -6.23 -7.73
CA GLY A 133 -13.80 -4.89 -7.78
C GLY A 133 -13.69 -4.08 -6.47
N ASN A 134 -13.34 -4.72 -5.35
CA ASN A 134 -13.14 -4.02 -4.07
C ASN A 134 -12.02 -2.96 -4.15
N ALA A 135 -10.97 -3.21 -4.93
CA ALA A 135 -9.90 -2.24 -5.17
C ALA A 135 -10.41 -0.99 -5.89
N GLU A 136 -11.25 -1.19 -6.90
CA GLU A 136 -11.87 -0.10 -7.65
C GLU A 136 -12.86 0.69 -6.78
N GLU A 137 -13.75 0.00 -6.06
CA GLU A 137 -14.69 0.63 -5.13
C GLU A 137 -13.95 1.47 -4.08
N LYS A 138 -12.85 0.93 -3.53
CA LYS A 138 -12.01 1.66 -2.59
C LYS A 138 -11.41 2.92 -3.21
N VAL A 139 -10.82 2.83 -4.40
CA VAL A 139 -10.21 3.99 -5.07
C VAL A 139 -11.26 5.07 -5.34
N ARG A 140 -12.42 4.69 -5.87
CA ARG A 140 -13.54 5.62 -6.15
C ARG A 140 -14.03 6.31 -4.87
N SER A 141 -14.22 5.54 -3.80
CA SER A 141 -14.70 6.07 -2.51
C SER A 141 -13.69 7.01 -1.85
N GLU A 142 -12.40 6.67 -1.90
CA GLU A 142 -11.32 7.52 -1.38
C GLU A 142 -11.22 8.81 -2.20
N ALA A 143 -11.24 8.73 -3.53
CA ALA A 143 -11.22 9.89 -4.42
C ALA A 143 -12.42 10.82 -4.19
N ALA A 144 -13.65 10.27 -4.11
CA ALA A 144 -14.86 11.03 -3.80
C ALA A 144 -14.75 11.75 -2.46
N THR A 145 -14.16 11.12 -1.45
CA THR A 145 -13.93 11.74 -0.13
C THR A 145 -12.95 12.92 -0.23
N TYR A 146 -11.84 12.75 -0.94
CA TYR A 146 -10.87 13.85 -1.16
C TYR A 146 -11.51 15.04 -1.88
N ILE A 147 -12.29 14.79 -2.94
CA ILE A 147 -12.99 15.82 -3.71
C ILE A 147 -14.00 16.55 -2.81
N TRP A 148 -14.83 15.80 -2.09
CA TRP A 148 -15.85 16.36 -1.21
C TRP A 148 -15.24 17.25 -0.11
N ILE A 149 -14.17 16.79 0.56
CA ILE A 149 -13.50 17.59 1.60
C ILE A 149 -12.88 18.86 0.98
N ASN A 150 -12.26 18.75 -0.19
CA ASN A 150 -11.66 19.90 -0.87
C ASN A 150 -12.71 20.97 -1.25
N GLU A 151 -13.92 20.55 -1.64
CA GLU A 151 -15.02 21.46 -2.00
C GLU A 151 -15.74 22.05 -0.79
N ASN A 152 -15.96 21.25 0.26
CA ASN A 152 -16.85 21.60 1.37
C ASN A 152 -16.13 22.02 2.64
N CYS A 153 -14.84 21.72 2.76
CA CYS A 153 -14.02 22.00 3.95
C CYS A 153 -12.63 22.53 3.57
N PRO A 154 -12.52 23.64 2.81
CA PRO A 154 -11.26 24.12 2.26
C PRO A 154 -10.23 24.52 3.33
N ASP A 155 -10.68 24.83 4.55
CA ASP A 155 -9.81 25.19 5.67
C ASP A 155 -9.15 23.97 6.35
N ILE A 156 -9.59 22.74 6.04
CA ILE A 156 -9.00 21.52 6.58
C ILE A 156 -7.77 21.16 5.74
N PRO A 157 -6.55 21.14 6.33
CA PRO A 157 -5.35 20.81 5.58
C PRO A 157 -5.31 19.31 5.28
N ILE A 158 -5.70 18.94 4.06
CA ILE A 158 -5.55 17.59 3.52
C ILE A 158 -4.56 17.56 2.36
N PRO A 159 -3.95 16.39 2.06
CA PRO A 159 -3.19 16.22 0.82
C PRO A 159 -4.06 16.53 -0.40
N LYS A 160 -3.50 17.23 -1.39
CA LYS A 160 -4.19 17.49 -2.66
C LYS A 160 -4.23 16.22 -3.52
N LEU A 161 -5.41 15.86 -4.00
CA LEU A 161 -5.59 14.78 -4.96
C LEU A 161 -5.30 15.29 -6.38
N GLN A 162 -4.17 14.88 -6.95
CA GLN A 162 -3.78 15.26 -8.32
C GLN A 162 -4.56 14.49 -9.40
N GLY A 163 -5.03 13.30 -9.04
CA GLY A 163 -5.80 12.44 -9.92
C GLY A 163 -5.86 11.01 -9.39
N PHE A 164 -6.63 10.18 -10.07
CA PHE A 164 -6.77 8.76 -9.74
C PHE A 164 -7.08 7.94 -11.00
N GLY A 165 -6.71 6.66 -10.97
CA GLY A 165 -7.00 5.71 -12.03
C GLY A 165 -7.76 4.50 -11.49
N VAL A 166 -8.64 3.94 -12.30
CA VAL A 166 -9.38 2.70 -12.03
C VAL A 166 -9.13 1.69 -13.17
N PRO A 167 -9.45 0.39 -12.97
CA PRO A 167 -9.33 -0.60 -14.04
C PRO A 167 -10.04 -0.18 -15.34
N GLY A 168 -9.56 -0.68 -16.47
CA GLY A 168 -10.13 -0.34 -17.79
C GLY A 168 -9.55 0.93 -18.43
N SER A 169 -8.35 1.36 -18.01
CA SER A 169 -7.65 2.54 -18.54
C SER A 169 -8.38 3.87 -18.31
N LEU A 170 -9.28 3.92 -17.33
CA LEU A 170 -9.97 5.14 -16.94
C LEU A 170 -9.09 5.91 -15.96
N SER A 171 -8.62 7.08 -16.40
CA SER A 171 -7.85 8.02 -15.60
C SER A 171 -8.59 9.34 -15.48
N PHE A 172 -8.60 9.89 -14.26
CA PHE A 172 -9.21 11.17 -13.93
C PHE A 172 -8.12 12.13 -13.48
N PHE A 173 -8.13 13.33 -14.07
CA PHE A 173 -7.08 14.33 -13.96
C PHE A 173 -7.65 15.56 -13.25
N GLU A 174 -6.84 16.27 -12.46
CA GLU A 174 -7.21 17.62 -12.03
C GLU A 174 -7.32 18.51 -13.29
N PRO A 175 -8.41 19.29 -13.45
CA PRO A 175 -8.68 20.04 -14.70
C PRO A 175 -7.55 20.94 -15.17
N SER A 176 -6.73 21.47 -14.24
CA SER A 176 -5.58 22.31 -14.56
C SER A 176 -4.44 21.61 -15.32
N PHE A 177 -4.45 20.27 -15.39
CA PHE A 177 -3.44 19.48 -16.09
C PHE A 177 -3.93 18.84 -17.39
N VAL A 178 -5.18 19.11 -17.78
CA VAL A 178 -5.70 18.72 -19.09
C VAL A 178 -5.54 19.90 -20.04
N SER A 179 -4.64 19.77 -21.01
CA SER A 179 -4.64 20.66 -22.17
C SER A 179 -5.90 20.39 -22.98
N LEU A 180 -6.86 21.32 -22.98
CA LEU A 180 -8.01 21.31 -23.90
C LEU A 180 -7.56 21.52 -25.35
#